data_AF-A0A6G9Z127-F1
#
_entry.id   AF-A0A6G9Z127-F1
#
_cell.length_a   1.000
_cell.length_b   1.000
_cell.length_c   1.000
_cell.angle_alpha   90.00
_cell.angle_beta   90.00
_cell.angle_gamma   90.00
#
_symmetry.space_group_name_H-M   'P 1'
#
loop_
_entity.id
_entity.type
_entity.pdbx_description
1 polymer ?
#
loop_
_entity_poly.entity_id
_entity_poly.type
_entity_poly.pdbx_seq_one_letter_code
_entity_poly.pdbx_strand_id
1 'polypeptide(L)'
;MKAGLVTETCVIAYCSGCGDAFGDNGCGHPLLFASTEEAVAFLTNLVTSAGWQFDGEHLTCDGCIATAYCNIEGHDWGPWEPHGPQYTFTEFRGCNHCGVLEFRETT
;
A
#
# COMPACT_ATOMS: atom_id res chain seq x y z
N MET A 1 -32.16 -16.03 10.72
CA MET A 1 -31.71 -16.63 9.43
C MET A 1 -32.02 -15.62 8.34
N LYS A 2 -31.01 -15.14 7.59
CA LYS A 2 -31.23 -14.23 6.45
C LYS A 2 -31.59 -15.09 5.23
N ALA A 3 -32.69 -14.74 4.56
CA ALA A 3 -33.37 -15.61 3.60
C ALA A 3 -33.31 -15.03 2.17
N GLY A 4 -32.11 -14.88 1.61
CA GLY A 4 -31.93 -14.44 0.21
C GLY A 4 -30.80 -13.44 0.01
N LEU A 5 -30.93 -12.60 -1.03
CA LEU A 5 -30.03 -11.48 -1.30
C LEU A 5 -30.29 -10.37 -0.28
N VAL A 6 -29.23 -9.97 0.44
CA VAL A 6 -29.28 -8.96 1.50
C VAL A 6 -28.18 -7.93 1.29
N THR A 7 -28.53 -6.67 1.47
CA THR A 7 -27.56 -5.57 1.55
C THR A 7 -27.15 -5.40 3.00
N GLU A 8 -25.85 -5.32 3.23
CA GLU A 8 -25.29 -5.04 4.55
C GLU A 8 -24.43 -3.78 4.47
N THR A 9 -24.40 -3.04 5.57
CA THR A 9 -23.50 -1.91 5.75
C THR A 9 -22.28 -2.40 6.51
N CYS A 10 -21.11 -2.20 5.93
CA CYS A 10 -19.84 -2.60 6.50
C CYS A 10 -18.91 -1.38 6.61
N VAL A 11 -17.93 -1.48 7.49
CA VAL A 11 -16.84 -0.52 7.64
C VAL A 11 -15.62 -1.04 6.89
N ILE A 12 -14.95 -0.16 6.17
CA ILE A 12 -13.69 -0.44 5.48
C ILE A 12 -12.64 0.53 6.05
N ALA A 13 -11.46 0.01 6.36
CA ALA A 13 -10.34 0.82 6.77
C ALA A 13 -9.51 1.22 5.54
N TYR A 14 -9.09 2.49 5.49
CA TYR A 14 -8.32 3.05 4.39
C TYR A 14 -7.03 3.68 4.90
N CYS A 15 -5.99 3.65 4.07
CA CYS A 15 -4.78 4.41 4.30
C CYS A 15 -5.11 5.91 4.28
N SER A 16 -4.70 6.63 5.33
CA SER A 16 -4.95 8.07 5.45
C SER A 16 -4.15 8.91 4.44
N GLY A 17 -3.06 8.35 3.90
CA GLY A 17 -2.20 9.02 2.92
C GLY A 17 -2.65 8.85 1.47
N CYS A 18 -2.82 7.61 1.01
CA CYS A 18 -3.14 7.30 -0.39
C CYS A 18 -4.60 6.88 -0.64
N GLY A 19 -5.35 6.53 0.41
CA GLY A 19 -6.70 6.01 0.26
C GLY A 19 -6.78 4.53 -0.14
N ASP A 20 -5.67 3.79 -0.14
CA ASP A 20 -5.69 2.34 -0.38
C ASP A 20 -6.50 1.62 0.70
N ALA A 21 -7.24 0.60 0.30
CA ALA A 21 -8.12 -0.12 1.21
C ALA A 21 -7.36 -1.26 1.91
N PHE A 22 -7.54 -1.37 3.22
CA PHE A 22 -6.87 -2.38 4.02
C PHE A 22 -7.35 -3.80 3.68
N GLY A 23 -6.40 -4.73 3.55
CA GLY A 23 -6.68 -6.14 3.28
C GLY A 23 -7.01 -6.46 1.83
N ASP A 24 -6.88 -5.50 0.90
CA ASP A 24 -6.89 -5.80 -0.53
C ASP A 24 -5.58 -6.51 -0.91
N ASN A 25 -5.53 -7.82 -0.66
CA ASN A 25 -4.39 -8.68 -0.99
C ASN A 25 -4.38 -9.07 -2.49
N GLY A 26 -4.82 -8.17 -3.38
CA GLY A 26 -4.92 -8.41 -4.83
C GLY A 26 -6.11 -9.27 -5.26
N CYS A 27 -7.03 -9.56 -4.33
CA CYS A 27 -8.29 -10.24 -4.60
C CYS A 27 -9.43 -9.26 -4.97
N GLY A 28 -9.12 -7.95 -5.00
CA GLY A 28 -10.01 -6.89 -5.46
C GLY A 28 -11.12 -6.50 -4.47
N HIS A 29 -11.00 -6.93 -3.21
CA HIS A 29 -11.97 -6.63 -2.18
C HIS A 29 -11.26 -6.31 -0.86
N PRO A 30 -11.60 -5.19 -0.21
CA PRO A 30 -11.05 -4.87 1.09
C PRO A 30 -11.62 -5.77 2.18
N LEU A 31 -10.93 -5.80 3.32
CA LEU A 31 -11.46 -6.43 4.52
C LEU A 31 -12.66 -5.61 5.03
N LEU A 32 -13.76 -6.31 5.29
CA LEU A 32 -15.01 -5.71 5.76
C LEU A 32 -15.16 -5.97 7.26
N PHE A 33 -15.44 -4.90 8.01
CA PHE A 33 -15.75 -4.95 9.44
C PHE A 33 -17.23 -4.67 9.68
N ALA A 34 -17.80 -5.25 10.73
CA ALA A 34 -19.18 -5.01 11.12
C ALA A 34 -19.36 -3.67 11.84
N SER A 35 -18.32 -3.15 12.49
CA SER A 35 -18.34 -1.82 13.12
C SER A 35 -16.95 -1.15 13.16
N THR A 36 -16.94 0.14 13.50
CA THR A 36 -15.72 0.91 13.73
C THR A 36 -14.92 0.38 14.92
N GLU A 37 -15.59 -0.06 15.98
CA GLU A 37 -14.94 -0.60 17.17
C GLU A 37 -14.23 -1.93 16.86
N GLU A 38 -14.86 -2.79 16.04
CA GLU A 38 -14.23 -4.02 15.57
C GLU A 38 -13.00 -3.72 14.72
N ALA A 39 -13.10 -2.77 13.79
CA ALA A 39 -11.97 -2.35 12.95
C ALA A 39 -10.79 -1.84 13.81
N VAL A 40 -11.05 -0.96 14.78
CA VAL A 40 -10.03 -0.43 15.69
C VAL A 40 -9.39 -1.55 16.53
N ALA A 41 -10.20 -2.44 17.10
CA ALA A 41 -9.70 -3.57 17.89
C ALA A 41 -8.85 -4.53 17.05
N PHE A 42 -9.25 -4.79 15.80
CA PHE A 42 -8.50 -5.63 14.87
C PHE A 42 -7.16 -4.98 14.48
N LEU A 43 -7.19 -3.74 14.02
CA LEU A 43 -6.00 -3.01 13.56
C LEU A 43 -4.97 -2.82 14.67
N THR A 44 -5.41 -2.52 15.89
CA THR A 44 -4.52 -2.38 17.05
C THR A 44 -3.74 -3.66 17.36
N ASN A 45 -4.34 -4.84 17.13
CA ASN A 45 -3.72 -6.12 17.45
C ASN A 45 -2.87 -6.71 16.32
N LEU A 46 -3.15 -6.38 15.05
CA LEU A 46 -2.59 -7.09 13.89
C LEU A 46 -1.50 -6.32 13.11
N VAL A 47 -1.33 -5.03 13.40
CA VAL A 47 -0.46 -4.11 12.65
C VAL A 47 1.01 -4.54 12.56
N THR A 48 1.47 -5.50 13.37
CA THR A 48 2.85 -5.98 13.29
C THR A 48 3.13 -6.95 12.13
N SER A 49 2.13 -7.52 11.45
CA SER A 49 2.35 -8.60 10.46
C SER A 49 2.10 -8.24 8.99
N ALA A 50 1.47 -7.09 8.70
CA ALA A 50 1.06 -6.75 7.33
C ALA A 50 1.79 -5.52 6.73
N GLY A 51 2.75 -4.92 7.44
CA GLY A 51 3.47 -3.73 6.96
C GLY A 51 2.68 -2.41 7.05
N TRP A 52 1.40 -2.48 7.44
CA TRP A 52 0.56 -1.31 7.74
C TRP A 52 0.73 -0.88 9.19
N GLN A 53 0.64 0.41 9.48
CA GLN A 53 0.74 0.98 10.82
C GLN A 53 -0.54 1.72 11.22
N PHE A 54 -1.06 1.42 12.40
CA PHE A 54 -2.18 2.13 13.02
C PHE A 54 -1.73 2.77 14.33
N ASP A 55 -1.95 4.07 14.48
CA ASP A 55 -1.55 4.84 15.68
C ASP A 55 -2.70 5.09 16.68
N GLY A 56 -3.88 4.53 16.40
CA GLY A 56 -5.11 4.74 17.16
C GLY A 56 -6.12 5.64 16.46
N GLU A 57 -5.67 6.42 15.47
CA GLU A 57 -6.51 7.34 14.70
C GLU A 57 -6.28 7.16 13.19
N HIS A 58 -5.02 7.12 12.77
CA HIS A 58 -4.60 7.02 11.38
C HIS A 58 -4.03 5.64 11.06
N LEU A 59 -4.50 5.10 9.95
CA LEU A 59 -3.97 3.90 9.33
C LEU A 59 -3.07 4.31 8.16
N THR A 60 -1.85 3.77 8.11
CA THR A 60 -0.86 4.07 7.07
C THR A 60 -0.40 2.77 6.42
N CYS A 61 -0.46 2.68 5.09
CA CYS A 61 0.04 1.51 4.36
C CYS A 61 1.58 1.51 4.28
N ASP A 62 2.14 0.35 3.97
CA ASP A 62 3.56 0.13 3.74
C ASP A 62 4.13 1.06 2.65
N GLY A 63 3.40 1.29 1.56
CA GLY A 63 3.80 2.22 0.49
C GLY A 63 3.94 3.67 0.96
N CYS A 64 2.99 4.15 1.77
CA CYS A 64 3.07 5.48 2.37
C CYS A 64 4.22 5.59 3.39
N ILE A 65 4.44 4.55 4.21
CA ILE A 65 5.56 4.49 5.15
C ILE A 65 6.90 4.54 4.40
N ALA A 66 7.06 3.73 3.36
CA ALA A 66 8.27 3.68 2.55
C ALA A 66 8.53 5.00 1.81
N THR A 67 7.47 5.65 1.31
CA THR A 67 7.56 6.96 0.67
C THR A 67 8.00 8.04 1.66
N ALA A 68 7.41 8.05 2.86
CA ALA A 68 7.78 8.98 3.92
C ALA A 68 9.25 8.82 4.33
N TYR A 69 9.74 7.58 4.45
CA TYR A 69 11.15 7.29 4.69
C TYR A 69 12.06 7.87 3.59
N CYS A 70 11.74 7.59 2.32
CA CYS A 70 12.55 8.08 1.19
C CYS A 70 12.55 9.62 1.08
N ASN A 71 11.48 10.29 1.51
CA ASN A 71 11.44 11.76 1.54
C ASN A 71 12.40 12.37 2.56
N ILE A 72 12.74 11.63 3.62
CA ILE A 72 13.64 12.09 4.70
C ILE A 72 15.08 11.68 4.38
N GLU A 73 15.30 10.41 4.05
CA GLU A 73 16.64 9.82 3.88
C GLU A 73 17.16 9.88 2.44
N GLY A 74 16.30 10.21 1.48
CA GLY A 74 16.56 10.04 0.06
C GLY A 74 16.25 8.61 -0.41
N HIS A 75 16.18 8.44 -1.72
CA HIS A 75 15.92 7.13 -2.33
C HIS A 75 17.17 6.26 -2.34
N ASP A 76 17.02 5.01 -1.87
CA ASP A 76 18.01 3.95 -2.10
C ASP A 76 17.78 3.33 -3.47
N TRP A 77 18.42 3.91 -4.47
CA TRP A 77 18.27 3.50 -5.85
C TRP A 77 19.02 2.22 -6.16
N GLY A 78 18.31 1.24 -6.72
CA GLY A 78 18.90 0.06 -7.33
C GLY A 78 19.73 0.38 -8.60
N PRO A 79 20.30 -0.66 -9.22
CA PRO A 79 21.03 -0.50 -10.48
C PRO A 79 20.10 -0.03 -11.60
N TRP A 80 20.70 0.61 -12.60
CA TRP A 80 20.00 0.91 -13.85
C TRP A 80 19.81 -0.37 -14.67
N GLU A 81 18.58 -0.57 -15.15
CA GLU A 81 18.15 -1.70 -15.96
C GLU A 81 17.55 -1.20 -17.30
N PRO A 82 17.76 -1.91 -18.41
CA PRO A 82 17.15 -1.53 -19.69
C PRO A 82 15.62 -1.58 -19.62
N HIS A 83 14.93 -0.59 -20.20
CA HIS A 83 13.46 -0.53 -20.28
C HIS A 83 12.92 -1.50 -21.36
N GLY A 84 13.18 -2.79 -21.17
CA GLY A 84 12.76 -3.87 -22.06
C GLY A 84 13.51 -3.93 -23.40
N PRO A 85 13.26 -4.97 -24.20
CA PRO A 85 14.01 -5.23 -25.43
C PRO A 85 13.74 -4.23 -26.57
N GLN A 86 12.68 -3.41 -26.46
CA GLN A 86 12.25 -2.49 -27.52
C GLN A 86 12.73 -1.05 -27.31
N TYR A 87 13.13 -0.68 -26.09
CA TYR A 87 13.57 0.68 -25.74
C TYR A 87 15.02 0.64 -25.25
N THR A 88 15.94 0.33 -26.16
CA THR A 88 17.38 0.19 -25.85
C THR A 88 18.06 1.48 -25.43
N PHE A 89 17.41 2.63 -25.69
CA PHE A 89 17.92 3.97 -25.34
C PHE A 89 17.35 4.49 -24.03
N THR A 90 16.57 3.69 -23.30
CA THR A 90 15.97 4.08 -22.03
C THR A 90 16.32 3.05 -20.96
N GLU A 91 16.89 3.52 -19.87
CA GLU A 91 17.11 2.72 -18.67
C GLU A 91 16.17 3.21 -17.56
N PHE A 92 15.80 2.30 -16.66
CA PHE A 92 15.06 2.62 -15.45
C PHE A 92 15.78 2.06 -14.23
N ARG A 93 15.51 2.61 -13.06
CA ARG A 93 15.88 1.99 -11.78
C ARG A 93 14.76 2.17 -10.77
N GLY A 94 14.61 1.20 -9.89
CA GLY A 94 13.65 1.25 -8.79
C GLY A 94 14.31 1.67 -7.47
N CYS A 95 13.57 2.40 -6.63
CA CYS A 95 13.95 2.56 -5.23
C CYS A 95 13.66 1.25 -4.48
N ASN A 96 14.65 0.71 -3.75
CA ASN A 96 14.52 -0.54 -3.01
C ASN A 96 13.52 -0.47 -1.84
N HIS A 97 13.15 0.73 -1.40
CA HIS A 97 12.20 0.94 -0.32
C HIS A 97 10.78 1.20 -0.84
N CYS A 98 10.59 2.25 -1.64
CA CYS A 98 9.27 2.71 -2.05
C CYS A 98 8.83 2.24 -3.44
N GLY A 99 9.70 1.57 -4.20
CA GLY A 99 9.36 1.05 -5.53
C GLY A 99 9.16 2.11 -6.62
N VAL A 100 9.32 3.40 -6.32
CA VAL A 100 9.29 4.47 -7.33
C VAL A 100 10.33 4.20 -8.40
N LEU A 101 9.97 4.48 -9.65
CA LEU A 101 10.83 4.31 -10.82
C LEU A 101 11.39 5.65 -11.28
N GLU A 102 12.67 5.67 -11.59
CA GLU A 102 13.34 6.77 -12.31
C GLU A 102 13.80 6.28 -13.67
N PHE A 103 13.72 7.13 -14.69
CA PHE A 103 14.09 6.81 -16.08
C PHE A 103 15.17 7.76 -16.59
N ARG A 104 16.07 7.26 -17.45
CA ARG A 104 17.05 8.06 -18.16
C ARG A 104 17.24 7.60 -19.59
N GLU A 105 17.70 8.52 -20.43
CA GLU A 105 18.18 8.19 -21.77
C GLU A 105 19.66 7.79 -21.73
N THR A 106 20.05 6.75 -22.47
CA THR A 106 21.46 6.40 -22.66
C THR A 106 22.04 7.20 -23.83
N THR A 107 23.12 7.95 -23.57
CA THR A 107 23.81 8.81 -24.56
C THR A 107 24.75 8.02 -25.44
#